data_AF-A0A958N592-F1
#
_entry.id   AF-A0A958N592-F1
#
_cell.length_a   1.000
_cell.length_b   1.000
_cell.length_c   1.000
_cell.angle_alpha   90.00
_cell.angle_beta   90.00
_cell.angle_gamma   90.00
#
_symmetry.space_group_name_H-M   'P 1'
#
loop_
_entity.id
_entity.type
_entity.pdbx_description
1 polymer ?
#
loop_
_entity_poly.entity_id
_entity_poly.type
_entity_poly.pdbx_seq_one_letter_code
_entity_poly.pdbx_strand_id
1 'polypeptide(L)'
;MSQSTAAVEKFEYYVKHLHEVEYGDFKRKLSLYILRLEQAYGNNSPQVKKLIKDMREKAIYSPTGNIEMTRAEILEMAKKI
;
A
#
# COMPACT_ATOMS: atom_id res chain seq x y z
N MET A 1 -5.47 5.34 21.09
CA MET A 1 -5.28 5.13 19.64
C MET A 1 -4.74 3.72 19.43
N SER A 2 -5.43 2.87 18.66
CA SER A 2 -4.95 1.51 18.37
C SER A 2 -3.71 1.58 17.48
N GLN A 3 -2.72 0.72 17.71
CA GLN A 3 -1.48 0.67 16.90
C GLN A 3 -1.76 0.51 15.39
N SER A 4 -2.89 -0.10 15.04
CA SER A 4 -3.35 -0.31 13.67
C SER A 4 -3.63 1.00 12.92
N THR A 5 -4.36 1.94 13.54
CA THR A 5 -4.72 3.22 12.90
C THR A 5 -3.48 4.04 12.54
N ALA A 6 -2.52 4.10 13.47
CA ALA A 6 -1.26 4.81 13.25
C ALA A 6 -0.40 4.18 12.14
N ALA A 7 -0.50 2.86 11.93
CA ALA A 7 0.21 2.18 10.85
C ALA A 7 -0.38 2.50 9.46
N VAL A 8 -1.71 2.61 9.34
CA VAL A 8 -2.37 3.02 8.10
C VAL A 8 -2.08 4.48 7.77
N GLU A 9 -2.19 5.38 8.75
CA GLU A 9 -1.87 6.80 8.56
C GLU A 9 -0.42 6.99 8.07
N LYS A 10 0.52 6.26 8.68
CA LYS A 10 1.93 6.28 8.28
C LYS A 10 2.15 5.69 6.89
N PHE A 11 1.44 4.61 6.55
CA PHE A 11 1.46 4.04 5.21
C PHE A 11 0.92 5.03 4.16
N GLU A 12 -0.24 5.64 4.40
CA GLU A 12 -0.81 6.65 3.51
C GLU A 12 0.12 7.83 3.30
N TYR A 13 0.74 8.32 4.38
CA TYR A 13 1.72 9.40 4.30
C TYR A 13 2.86 9.03 3.35
N TYR A 14 3.47 7.85 3.50
CA TYR A 14 4.55 7.42 2.62
C TYR A 14 4.13 7.25 1.17
N VAL A 15 2.94 6.72 0.92
CA VAL A 15 2.42 6.51 -0.44
C VAL A 15 2.09 7.85 -1.12
N LYS A 16 1.53 8.82 -0.39
CA LYS A 16 1.22 10.18 -0.90
C LYS A 16 2.48 10.94 -1.29
N HIS A 17 3.57 10.74 -0.56
CA HIS A 17 4.84 11.44 -0.78
C HIS A 17 5.85 10.63 -1.60
N LEU A 18 5.41 9.53 -2.22
CA LEU A 18 6.25 8.72 -3.09
C LEU A 18 6.31 9.33 -4.50
N HIS A 19 7.36 10.11 -4.75
CA HIS A 19 7.61 10.83 -6.00
C HIS A 19 8.67 10.13 -6.84
N GLU A 20 8.27 9.06 -7.53
CA GLU A 20 9.13 8.39 -8.51
C GLU A 20 8.72 8.77 -9.92
N VAL A 21 9.69 8.86 -10.83
CA VAL A 21 9.46 9.09 -12.25
C VAL A 21 9.18 7.78 -12.98
N GLU A 22 9.90 6.72 -12.58
CA GLU A 22 9.76 5.39 -13.18
C GLU A 22 8.87 4.48 -12.34
N TYR A 23 7.96 3.78 -13.04
CA TYR A 23 7.05 2.85 -12.37
C TYR A 23 7.79 1.71 -11.66
N GLY A 24 8.95 1.28 -12.18
CA GLY A 24 9.78 0.24 -11.54
C GLY A 24 10.22 0.61 -10.13
N ASP A 25 10.73 1.84 -9.96
CA ASP A 25 11.13 2.35 -8.65
C ASP A 25 9.94 2.63 -7.74
N PHE A 26 8.84 3.17 -8.31
CA PHE A 26 7.58 3.32 -7.60
C PHE A 26 7.11 1.99 -7.01
N LYS A 27 7.02 0.96 -7.84
CA LYS A 27 6.63 -0.41 -7.46
C LYS A 27 7.52 -0.96 -6.35
N ARG A 28 8.84 -0.80 -6.45
CA ARG A 28 9.79 -1.31 -5.45
C ARG A 28 9.57 -0.65 -4.09
N LYS A 29 9.48 0.69 -4.05
CA LYS A 29 9.28 1.45 -2.80
C LYS A 29 7.87 1.23 -2.22
N LEU A 30 6.85 1.22 -3.06
CA LEU A 30 5.48 0.90 -2.67
C LEU A 30 5.38 -0.51 -2.06
N SER A 31 6.02 -1.50 -2.66
CA SER A 31 6.02 -2.88 -2.15
C SER A 31 6.66 -2.98 -0.75
N LEU A 32 7.72 -2.20 -0.49
CA LEU A 32 8.33 -2.09 0.84
C LEU A 32 7.37 -1.51 1.87
N TYR A 33 6.60 -0.48 1.51
CA TYR A 33 5.62 0.12 2.41
C TYR A 33 4.45 -0.83 2.69
N ILE A 34 3.98 -1.57 1.69
CA ILE A 34 2.95 -2.61 1.87
C ILE A 34 3.45 -3.71 2.79
N LEU A 35 4.72 -4.15 2.66
CA LEU A 35 5.31 -5.13 3.57
C LEU A 35 5.35 -4.63 5.02
N ARG A 36 5.70 -3.36 5.25
CA ARG A 36 5.70 -2.76 6.59
C ARG A 36 4.28 -2.67 7.17
N LEU A 37 3.30 -2.36 6.33
CA LEU A 37 1.89 -2.38 6.72
C LEU A 37 1.47 -3.81 7.11
N GLU A 38 1.84 -4.81 6.32
CA GLU A 38 1.58 -6.23 6.62
C GLU A 38 2.17 -6.66 7.98
N GLN A 39 3.42 -6.29 8.25
CA GLN A 39 4.11 -6.58 9.51
C GLN A 39 3.43 -5.94 10.71
N ALA A 40 2.96 -4.69 10.58
CA ALA A 40 2.20 -4.01 11.63
C ALA A 40 0.84 -4.67 11.90
N TYR A 41 0.32 -5.44 10.93
CA TYR A 41 -0.98 -6.10 10.99
C TYR A 41 -0.90 -7.62 11.20
N GLY A 42 0.25 -8.17 11.62
CA GLY A 42 0.58 -9.61 11.60
C GLY A 42 -0.48 -10.61 12.11
N ASN A 43 -1.38 -10.20 13.03
CA ASN A 43 -2.46 -11.03 13.58
C ASN A 43 -3.88 -10.49 13.34
N ASN A 44 -4.08 -9.57 12.39
CA ASN A 44 -5.41 -9.02 12.08
C ASN A 44 -6.31 -9.97 11.29
N SER A 45 -7.56 -9.55 11.13
CA SER A 45 -8.62 -10.34 10.48
C SER A 45 -8.21 -10.85 9.09
N PRO A 46 -8.73 -12.01 8.64
CA PRO A 46 -8.48 -12.54 7.30
C PRO A 46 -8.80 -11.54 6.18
N GLN A 47 -9.79 -10.67 6.41
CA GLN A 47 -10.17 -9.62 5.47
C GLN A 47 -9.06 -8.58 5.26
N VAL A 48 -8.42 -8.12 6.34
CA VAL A 48 -7.32 -7.15 6.25
C VAL A 48 -6.11 -7.78 5.56
N LYS A 49 -5.78 -9.03 5.89
CA LYS A 49 -4.71 -9.77 5.22
C LYS A 49 -4.94 -9.89 3.71
N LYS A 50 -6.20 -10.15 3.31
CA LYS A 50 -6.59 -10.17 1.89
C LYS A 50 -6.40 -8.80 1.23
N LEU A 51 -6.88 -7.71 1.86
CA LEU A 51 -6.72 -6.36 1.31
C LEU A 51 -5.26 -5.98 1.10
N ILE A 52 -4.38 -6.28 2.06
CA ILE A 52 -2.93 -6.02 1.94
C ILE A 52 -2.31 -6.85 0.81
N LYS A 53 -2.75 -8.09 0.62
CA LYS A 53 -2.32 -8.93 -0.50
C LYS A 53 -2.78 -8.34 -1.85
N ASP A 54 -4.04 -7.92 -1.95
CA ASP A 54 -4.61 -7.32 -3.15
C ASP A 54 -3.86 -6.02 -3.53
N MET A 55 -3.48 -5.20 -2.54
CA MET A 55 -2.60 -4.04 -2.76
C MET A 55 -1.26 -4.42 -3.39
N ARG A 56 -0.63 -5.49 -2.90
CA ARG A 56 0.67 -5.95 -3.43
C ARG A 56 0.54 -6.42 -4.87
N GLU A 57 -0.48 -7.20 -5.18
CA GLU A 57 -0.75 -7.67 -6.54
C GLU A 57 -0.97 -6.49 -7.49
N LYS A 58 -1.77 -5.50 -7.07
CA LYS A 58 -2.02 -4.28 -7.85
C LYS A 58 -0.76 -3.46 -8.11
N ALA A 59 0.10 -3.29 -7.10
CA ALA A 59 1.38 -2.61 -7.25
C ALA A 59 2.32 -3.33 -8.24
N ILE A 60 2.31 -4.66 -8.23
CA ILE A 60 3.17 -5.49 -9.09
C ILE A 60 2.68 -5.54 -10.53
N TYR A 61 1.37 -5.66 -10.72
CA TYR A 61 0.67 -5.89 -11.99
C TYR A 61 -0.18 -4.67 -12.40
N SER A 62 0.45 -3.52 -12.61
CA SER A 62 -0.21 -2.38 -13.25
C SER A 62 0.04 -2.43 -14.76
N PRO A 63 -0.99 -2.72 -15.59
CA PRO A 63 -0.82 -2.88 -17.03
C PRO A 63 -0.46 -1.58 -17.74
N THR A 64 -0.79 -0.44 -17.15
CA THR A 64 -0.54 0.89 -17.72
C THR A 64 0.76 1.52 -17.23
N GLY A 65 1.34 1.02 -16.14
CA GLY A 65 2.47 1.66 -15.47
C GLY A 65 2.15 3.07 -14.95
N ASN A 66 0.87 3.41 -14.80
CA ASN A 66 0.45 4.74 -14.35
C ASN A 66 0.59 4.86 -12.82
N ILE A 67 1.61 5.59 -12.38
CA ILE A 67 1.95 5.81 -10.98
C ILE A 67 0.80 6.46 -10.21
N GLU A 68 0.21 7.52 -10.75
CA GLU A 68 -0.83 8.31 -10.08
C GLU A 68 -2.10 7.49 -9.89
N MET A 69 -2.50 6.75 -10.92
CA MET A 69 -3.66 5.85 -10.85
C MET A 69 -3.43 4.74 -9.81
N THR A 70 -2.27 4.06 -9.87
CA THR A 70 -1.95 3.01 -8.89
C THR A 70 -1.87 3.58 -7.47
N ARG A 71 -1.32 4.79 -7.28
CA ARG A 71 -1.29 5.47 -5.98
C ARG A 71 -2.70 5.69 -5.44
N ALA A 72 -3.59 6.25 -6.26
CA ALA A 72 -4.97 6.51 -5.86
C ALA A 72 -5.69 5.21 -5.46
N GLU A 73 -5.58 4.15 -6.27
CA GLU A 73 -6.21 2.86 -5.99
C GLU A 73 -5.71 2.23 -4.68
N ILE A 74 -4.40 2.30 -4.41
CA ILE A 74 -3.81 1.77 -3.18
C ILE A 74 -4.27 2.56 -1.95
N LEU A 75 -4.37 3.89 -2.06
CA LEU A 75 -4.89 4.74 -0.98
C LEU A 75 -6.37 4.43 -0.71
N GLU A 76 -7.19 4.21 -1.74
CA GLU A 76 -8.59 3.79 -1.58
C GLU A 76 -8.72 2.41 -0.94
N MET A 77 -7.80 1.48 -1.22
CA MET A 77 -7.73 0.20 -0.53
C MET A 77 -7.34 0.36 0.95
N ALA A 78 -6.43 1.29 1.27
CA ALA A 78 -5.94 1.51 2.62
C ALA A 78 -7.00 2.05 3.58
N LYS A 79 -7.92 2.88 3.06
CA LYS A 79 -9.09 3.38 3.81
C LYS A 79 -10.05 2.27 4.28
N LYS A 80 -9.94 1.05 3.73
CA LYS A 80 -10.80 -0.10 4.05
C LYS A 80 -10.19 -1.04 5.08
N ILE A 81 -8.97 -0.73 5.55
CA ILE A 81 -8.24 -1.45 6.60
C ILE A 81 -8.60 -0.86 7.96
#